data_AF-S3KK44-F1
#
_entry.id   AF-S3KK44-F1
#
_cell.length_a   1.000
_cell.length_b   1.000
_cell.length_c   1.000
_cell.angle_alpha   90.00
_cell.angle_beta   90.00
_cell.angle_gamma   90.00
#
_symmetry.space_group_name_H-M   'P 1'
#
loop_
_entity.id
_entity.type
_entity.pdbx_description
1 polymer ?
#
loop_
_entity_poly.entity_id
_entity_poly.type
_entity_poly.pdbx_seq_one_letter_code
_entity_poly.pdbx_strand_id
1 'polypeptide(L)'
;MEMLVFIVILWSISRTISIVLLVYTIIGNILATYITQQLNKVSKQQLETEGTYKYAITHVRTHAESIAFFRGEEKELNIIQRKFNQVIKIIIEKINWERNQEFFNRGYESIVQIFPFLIVSPLYISGRIEFGQVNQDSYCCYFFSTAL
;
A
#
# COMPACT_ATOMS: atom_id res chain seq x y z
N MET A 1 4.19 18.54 10.92
CA MET A 1 5.24 19.18 11.75
C MET A 1 6.35 18.22 12.12
N GLU A 2 6.08 16.94 12.36
CA GLU A 2 7.10 15.95 12.77
C GLU A 2 8.20 15.70 11.71
N MET A 3 7.85 15.54 10.42
CA MET A 3 8.87 15.35 9.35
C MET A 3 9.88 16.50 9.25
N LEU A 4 9.47 17.74 9.51
CA LEU A 4 10.37 18.91 9.48
C LEU A 4 11.38 18.87 10.63
N VAL A 5 10.95 18.43 11.82
CA VAL A 5 11.82 18.29 13.00
C VAL A 5 12.88 17.20 12.76
N PHE A 6 12.50 16.08 12.14
CA PHE A 6 13.44 14.99 11.83
C PHE A 6 14.49 15.36 10.77
N ILE A 7 14.10 16.11 9.72
CA ILE A 7 15.05 16.65 8.73
C ILE A 7 16.09 17.57 9.40
N VAL A 8 15.66 18.39 10.36
CA VAL A 8 16.55 19.31 11.10
C VAL A 8 17.53 18.54 12.00
N ILE A 9 17.07 17.47 12.67
CA ILE A 9 17.94 16.62 13.52
C ILE A 9 18.99 15.88 12.68
N LEU A 10 18.58 15.27 11.56
CA LEU A 10 19.49 14.59 10.63
C LEU A 10 20.54 15.53 10.05
N TRP A 11 20.15 16.77 9.70
CA TRP A 11 21.06 17.78 9.18
C TRP A 11 22.10 18.18 10.24
N SER A 12 21.70 18.24 11.51
CA SER A 12 22.59 18.57 12.63
C SER A 12 23.65 17.50 12.90
N ILE A 13 23.40 16.23 12.54
CA ILE A 13 24.31 15.10 12.80
C ILE A 13 25.21 14.84 11.58
N SER A 14 24.67 14.81 10.36
CA SER A 14 25.48 14.62 9.15
C SER A 14 24.78 15.11 7.88
N ARG A 15 25.43 16.06 7.21
CA ARG A 15 24.95 16.66 5.94
C ARG A 15 24.86 15.64 4.80
N THR A 16 25.74 14.63 4.78
CA THR A 16 25.80 13.62 3.72
C THR A 16 24.66 12.60 3.84
N ILE A 17 24.34 12.17 5.06
CA ILE A 17 23.27 11.18 5.32
C ILE A 17 21.91 11.75 4.96
N SER A 18 21.69 13.02 5.31
CA SER A 18 20.45 13.74 5.03
C SER A 18 20.10 13.79 3.54
N ILE A 19 21.09 14.00 2.67
CA ILE A 19 20.89 14.07 1.21
C ILE A 19 20.48 12.71 0.66
N VAL A 20 21.14 11.63 1.10
CA VAL A 20 20.82 10.27 0.66
C VAL A 20 19.40 9.86 1.08
N LEU A 21 19.02 10.15 2.32
CA LEU A 21 17.67 9.91 2.84
C LEU A 21 16.61 10.72 2.09
N LEU A 22 16.89 12.00 1.77
CA LEU A 22 15.98 12.83 0.98
C LEU A 22 15.72 12.23 -0.41
N VAL A 23 16.77 11.83 -1.12
CA VAL A 23 16.63 11.21 -2.44
C VAL A 23 15.85 9.90 -2.35
N TYR A 24 16.15 9.07 -1.35
CA TYR A 24 15.44 7.82 -1.11
C TYR A 24 13.94 8.05 -0.83
N THR A 25 13.62 9.06 -0.03
CA THR A 25 12.24 9.42 0.34
C THR A 25 11.44 9.91 -0.86
N ILE A 26 12.04 10.75 -1.71
CA ILE A 26 11.40 11.25 -2.93
C ILE A 26 11.06 10.07 -3.86
N ILE A 27 12.01 9.14 -4.06
CA ILE A 27 11.80 7.95 -4.89
C ILE A 27 10.71 7.06 -4.27
N GLY A 28 10.78 6.82 -2.96
CA GLY A 28 9.81 6.02 -2.22
C GLY A 28 8.39 6.57 -2.35
N ASN A 29 8.22 7.89 -2.21
CA ASN A 29 6.93 8.55 -2.29
C ASN A 29 6.32 8.49 -3.72
N ILE A 30 7.15 8.64 -4.76
CA ILE A 30 6.71 8.48 -6.15
C ILE A 30 6.19 7.06 -6.40
N LEU A 31 6.93 6.04 -5.95
CA LEU A 31 6.54 4.64 -6.10
C LEU A 31 5.28 4.31 -5.27
N ALA A 32 5.21 4.77 -4.02
CA ALA A 32 4.06 4.59 -3.15
C ALA A 32 2.79 5.21 -3.75
N THR A 33 2.90 6.43 -4.27
CA THR A 33 1.79 7.14 -4.94
C THR A 33 1.31 6.37 -6.17
N TYR A 34 2.23 5.85 -6.98
CA TYR A 34 1.88 5.05 -8.15
C TYR A 34 1.12 3.77 -7.77
N ILE A 35 1.61 3.02 -6.78
CA ILE A 35 0.93 1.79 -6.29
C ILE A 35 -0.46 2.12 -5.75
N THR A 36 -0.56 3.17 -4.94
CA THR A 36 -1.83 3.64 -4.35
C THR A 36 -2.86 4.00 -5.42
N GLN A 37 -2.44 4.70 -6.48
CA GLN A 37 -3.33 5.05 -7.58
C GLN A 37 -3.85 3.82 -8.32
N GLN A 38 -3.01 2.80 -8.53
CA GLN A 38 -3.45 1.56 -9.16
C GLN A 38 -4.41 0.77 -8.25
N LEU A 39 -4.13 0.69 -6.95
CA LEU A 39 -5.03 0.05 -6.00
C LEU A 39 -6.41 0.74 -5.95
N ASN A 40 -6.44 2.08 -6.02
CA ASN A 40 -7.68 2.85 -6.08
C ASN A 40 -8.50 2.54 -7.33
N LYS A 41 -7.85 2.38 -8.50
CA LYS A 41 -8.53 1.98 -9.74
C LYS A 41 -9.17 0.61 -9.62
N VAL A 42 -8.43 -0.37 -9.10
CA VAL A 42 -8.95 -1.75 -8.92
C VAL A 42 -10.05 -1.79 -7.86
N SER A 43 -9.93 -0.99 -6.80
CA SER A 43 -10.97 -0.88 -5.76
C SER A 43 -12.26 -0.27 -6.32
N LYS A 44 -12.17 0.74 -7.19
CA LYS A 44 -13.34 1.28 -7.88
C LYS A 44 -13.98 0.21 -8.78
N GLN A 45 -13.16 -0.52 -9.54
CA GLN A 45 -13.65 -1.60 -10.40
C GLN A 45 -14.32 -2.73 -9.60
N GLN A 46 -13.83 -3.03 -8.38
CA GLN A 46 -14.46 -3.98 -7.47
C GLN A 46 -15.88 -3.53 -7.14
N LEU A 47 -16.06 -2.27 -6.72
CA LEU A 47 -17.37 -1.71 -6.35
C LEU A 47 -18.34 -1.72 -7.53
N GLU A 48 -17.88 -1.35 -8.73
CA GLU A 48 -18.70 -1.37 -9.96
C GLU A 48 -19.14 -2.80 -10.33
N THR A 49 -18.22 -3.77 -10.23
CA THR A 49 -18.50 -5.17 -10.57
C THR A 49 -19.44 -5.81 -9.54
N GLU A 50 -19.23 -5.51 -8.25
CA GLU A 50 -20.11 -5.98 -7.16
C GLU A 50 -21.51 -5.37 -7.28
N GLY A 51 -21.61 -4.08 -7.58
CA GLY A 51 -22.90 -3.42 -7.85
C GLY A 51 -23.64 -4.06 -9.02
N THR A 52 -22.93 -4.35 -10.10
CA THR A 52 -23.48 -5.03 -11.29
C THR A 52 -23.97 -6.45 -10.99
N TYR A 53 -23.29 -7.17 -10.12
CA TYR A 53 -23.70 -8.50 -9.66
C TYR A 53 -24.93 -8.45 -8.76
N LYS A 54 -24.94 -7.53 -7.77
CA LYS A 54 -26.10 -7.31 -6.89
C LYS A 54 -27.35 -6.90 -7.66
N TYR A 55 -27.18 -6.04 -8.68
CA TYR A 55 -28.26 -5.69 -9.60
C TYR A 55 -28.81 -6.92 -10.32
N ALA A 56 -27.94 -7.79 -10.87
CA ALA A 56 -28.38 -8.99 -11.58
C ALA A 56 -29.20 -9.95 -10.69
N ILE A 57 -28.77 -10.16 -9.44
CA ILE A 57 -29.54 -10.96 -8.47
C ILE A 57 -30.89 -10.30 -8.18
N THR A 58 -30.88 -8.99 -7.95
CA THR A 58 -32.11 -8.24 -7.64
C THR A 58 -33.08 -8.30 -8.80
N HIS A 59 -32.60 -8.16 -10.04
CA HIS A 59 -33.38 -8.25 -11.27
C HIS A 59 -34.10 -9.60 -11.39
N VAL A 60 -33.41 -10.71 -11.13
CA VAL A 60 -34.02 -12.04 -11.15
C VAL A 60 -35.07 -12.18 -10.06
N ARG A 61 -34.81 -11.67 -8.85
CA ARG A 61 -35.79 -11.69 -7.76
C ARG A 61 -37.04 -10.89 -8.08
N THR A 62 -36.91 -9.73 -8.73
CA THR A 62 -38.05 -8.86 -9.06
C THR A 62 -38.85 -9.33 -10.27
N HIS A 63 -38.26 -10.14 -11.16
CA HIS A 63 -38.90 -10.64 -12.39
C HIS A 63 -39.04 -12.17 -12.43
N ALA A 64 -39.05 -12.81 -11.26
CA ALA A 64 -39.07 -14.28 -11.15
C ALA A 64 -40.26 -14.92 -11.87
N GLU A 65 -41.44 -14.29 -11.81
CA GLU A 65 -42.65 -14.77 -12.48
C GLU A 65 -42.51 -14.78 -14.00
N SER A 66 -42.01 -13.69 -14.59
CA SER A 66 -41.77 -13.63 -16.04
C SER A 66 -40.67 -14.61 -16.47
N ILE A 67 -39.60 -14.74 -15.70
CA ILE A 67 -38.51 -15.68 -16.01
C ILE A 67 -39.03 -17.13 -15.99
N ALA A 68 -39.84 -17.50 -14.99
CA ALA A 68 -40.44 -18.82 -14.90
C ALA A 68 -41.47 -19.06 -16.02
N PHE A 69 -42.30 -18.06 -16.33
CA PHE A 69 -43.30 -18.15 -17.40
C PHE A 69 -42.64 -18.37 -18.78
N PHE A 70 -41.53 -17.68 -19.06
CA PHE A 70 -40.77 -17.84 -20.30
C PHE A 70 -39.68 -18.92 -20.25
N ARG A 71 -39.57 -19.68 -19.15
CA ARG A 71 -38.57 -20.75 -18.94
C ARG A 71 -37.13 -20.28 -19.21
N GLY A 72 -36.82 -19.08 -18.73
CA GLY A 72 -35.54 -18.39 -18.93
C GLY A 72 -34.50 -18.64 -17.85
N GLU A 73 -34.73 -19.59 -16.93
CA GLU A 73 -33.95 -19.75 -15.70
C GLU A 73 -32.47 -20.05 -15.97
N GLU A 74 -32.17 -20.99 -16.88
CA GLU A 74 -30.79 -21.34 -17.21
C GLU A 74 -30.01 -20.16 -17.81
N LYS A 75 -30.68 -19.32 -18.60
CA LYS A 75 -30.06 -18.15 -19.21
C LYS A 75 -29.70 -17.10 -18.16
N GLU A 76 -30.62 -16.79 -17.26
CA GLU A 76 -30.39 -15.85 -16.16
C GLU A 76 -29.32 -16.37 -15.18
N LEU A 77 -29.34 -17.66 -14.87
CA LEU A 77 -28.31 -18.31 -14.05
C LEU A 77 -26.92 -18.18 -14.68
N ASN A 78 -26.78 -18.43 -15.97
CA ASN A 78 -25.53 -18.27 -16.70
C ASN A 78 -25.02 -16.81 -16.66
N ILE A 79 -25.92 -15.82 -16.75
CA ILE A 79 -25.57 -14.40 -16.66
C ILE A 79 -25.04 -14.06 -15.27
N ILE A 80 -25.72 -14.52 -14.22
CA ILE A 80 -25.32 -14.31 -12.82
C ILE A 80 -23.96 -14.97 -12.56
N GLN A 81 -23.79 -16.23 -12.99
CA GLN A 81 -22.54 -16.97 -12.81
C GLN A 81 -21.37 -16.26 -13.50
N ARG A 82 -21.56 -15.73 -14.71
CA ARG A 82 -20.53 -14.96 -15.42
C ARG A 82 -20.16 -13.68 -14.66
N LYS A 83 -21.13 -12.96 -14.12
CA LYS A 83 -20.90 -11.75 -13.30
C LYS A 83 -20.19 -12.09 -12.00
N PHE A 84 -20.55 -13.20 -11.35
CA PHE A 84 -19.87 -13.69 -10.15
C PHE A 84 -18.39 -13.98 -10.43
N ASN A 85 -18.09 -14.69 -11.51
CA ASN A 85 -16.71 -14.97 -11.91
C ASN A 85 -15.91 -13.68 -12.17
N GLN A 86 -16.56 -12.64 -12.72
CA GLN A 86 -15.94 -11.31 -12.87
C GLN A 86 -15.63 -10.66 -11.52
N VAL A 87 -16.55 -10.70 -10.55
CA VAL A 87 -16.32 -10.19 -9.19
C VAL A 87 -15.10 -10.87 -8.57
N ILE A 88 -15.03 -12.20 -8.62
CA ILE A 88 -13.91 -12.97 -8.07
C ILE A 88 -12.58 -12.58 -8.73
N LYS A 89 -12.56 -12.42 -10.06
CA LYS A 89 -11.36 -11.99 -10.79
C LYS A 89 -10.85 -10.64 -10.28
N ILE A 90 -11.73 -9.66 -10.11
CA ILE A 90 -11.35 -8.32 -9.64
C ILE A 90 -10.91 -8.32 -8.18
N ILE A 91 -11.54 -9.13 -7.33
CA ILE A 91 -11.11 -9.28 -5.93
C ILE A 91 -9.70 -9.88 -5.86
N ILE A 92 -9.39 -10.90 -6.67
CA ILE A 92 -8.04 -11.49 -6.72
C ILE A 92 -7.02 -10.46 -7.22
N GLU A 93 -7.37 -9.67 -8.24
CA GLU A 93 -6.52 -8.59 -8.72
C GLU A 93 -6.25 -7.55 -7.62
N LYS A 94 -7.28 -7.16 -6.86
CA LYS A 94 -7.16 -6.25 -5.71
C LYS A 94 -6.20 -6.80 -4.65
N ILE A 95 -6.37 -8.07 -4.26
CA ILE A 95 -5.51 -8.73 -3.27
C ILE A 95 -4.04 -8.72 -3.73
N ASN A 96 -3.78 -8.94 -5.02
CA ASN A 96 -2.41 -8.89 -5.55
C ASN A 96 -1.79 -7.49 -5.43
N TRP A 97 -2.57 -6.43 -5.69
CA TRP A 97 -2.13 -5.05 -5.51
C TRP A 97 -1.91 -4.69 -4.04
N GLU A 98 -2.84 -5.07 -3.15
CA GLU A 98 -2.70 -4.90 -1.69
C GLU A 98 -1.44 -5.60 -1.18
N ARG A 99 -1.20 -6.85 -1.60
CA ARG A 99 0.00 -7.60 -1.24
C ARG A 99 1.28 -6.89 -1.72
N ASN A 100 1.27 -6.33 -2.94
CA ASN A 100 2.43 -5.62 -3.47
C ASN A 100 2.69 -4.31 -2.72
N GLN A 101 1.64 -3.58 -2.36
CA GLN A 101 1.74 -2.38 -1.53
C GLN A 101 2.32 -2.70 -0.15
N GLU A 102 1.81 -3.73 0.50
CA GLU A 102 2.31 -4.23 1.78
C GLU A 102 3.77 -4.67 1.70
N PHE A 103 4.16 -5.35 0.62
CA PHE A 103 5.56 -5.74 0.39
C PHE A 103 6.47 -4.53 0.21
N PHE A 104 6.02 -3.53 -0.57
CA PHE A 104 6.76 -2.28 -0.76
C PHE A 104 6.94 -1.51 0.55
N ASN A 105 5.87 -1.32 1.32
CA ASN A 105 5.90 -0.61 2.59
C ASN A 105 6.84 -1.29 3.59
N ARG A 106 6.71 -2.61 3.78
CA ARG A 106 7.61 -3.37 4.66
C ARG A 106 9.06 -3.30 4.21
N GLY A 107 9.31 -3.41 2.91
CA GLY A 107 10.66 -3.32 2.34
C GLY A 107 11.29 -1.95 2.54
N TYR A 108 10.50 -0.89 2.32
CA TYR A 108 10.89 0.50 2.55
C TYR A 108 11.23 0.76 4.02
N GLU A 109 10.35 0.36 4.94
CA GLU A 109 10.59 0.47 6.39
C GLU A 109 11.83 -0.28 6.85
N SER A 110 12.03 -1.51 6.36
CA SER A 110 13.19 -2.34 6.73
C SER A 110 14.52 -1.68 6.35
N ILE A 111 14.59 -1.04 5.18
CA ILE A 111 15.80 -0.34 4.72
C ILE A 111 16.09 0.86 5.62
N VAL A 112 15.07 1.67 5.92
CA VAL A 112 15.21 2.87 6.75
C VAL A 112 15.60 2.50 8.19
N GLN A 113 15.14 1.37 8.72
CA GLN A 113 15.46 0.93 10.08
C GLN A 113 16.92 0.48 10.23
N ILE A 114 17.51 -0.12 9.19
CA ILE A 114 18.90 -0.62 9.22
C ILE A 114 19.91 0.51 8.91
N PHE A 115 19.47 1.54 8.18
CA PHE A 115 20.32 2.64 7.70
C PHE A 115 21.17 3.32 8.79
N PRO A 116 20.62 3.67 9.97
CA PRO A 116 21.37 4.36 11.02
C PRO A 116 22.43 3.46 11.63
N PHE A 117 22.14 2.18 11.86
CA PHE A 117 23.14 1.23 12.36
C PHE A 117 24.34 1.11 11.42
N LEU A 118 24.11 1.13 10.10
CA LEU A 118 25.16 1.02 9.09
C LEU A 118 26.10 2.24 9.06
N ILE A 119 25.55 3.45 9.21
CA ILE A 119 26.34 4.69 9.15
C ILE A 119 26.92 5.10 10.50
N VAL A 120 26.18 4.85 11.58
CA VAL A 120 26.57 5.27 12.92
C VAL A 120 27.56 4.28 13.55
N SER A 121 27.58 3.01 13.10
CA SER A 121 28.58 1.99 13.47
C SER A 121 30.05 2.48 13.39
N PRO A 122 30.56 3.00 12.26
CA PRO A 122 31.96 3.49 12.19
C PRO A 122 32.21 4.73 13.05
N LEU A 123 31.21 5.57 13.27
CA LEU A 123 31.29 6.75 14.15
C LEU A 123 31.34 6.35 15.64
N TYR A 124 30.62 5.29 16.02
CA TYR A 124 30.68 4.67 17.35
C TYR A 124 32.04 3.99 17.60
N ILE A 125 32.53 3.21 16.63
CA ILE A 125 33.83 2.52 16.72
C ILE A 125 35.00 3.52 16.81
N SER A 126 34.85 4.71 16.22
CA SER A 126 35.84 5.80 16.34
C SER A 126 35.71 6.64 17.62
N GLY A 127 34.80 6.29 18.53
CA GLY A 127 34.64 6.93 19.85
C GLY A 127 34.10 8.36 19.81
N ARG A 128 33.57 8.81 18.66
CA ARG A 128 33.08 10.20 18.49
C ARG A 128 31.65 10.43 18.97
N ILE A 129 30.90 9.35 19.21
CA ILE A 129 29.48 9.37 19.57
C ILE A 129 29.16 8.22 20.52
N GLU A 130 28.26 8.48 21.47
CA GLU A 130 27.81 7.49 22.45
C GLU A 130 26.72 6.57 21.88
N PHE A 131 26.64 5.33 22.41
CA PHE A 131 25.63 4.35 22.02
C PHE A 131 24.18 4.87 22.17
N GLY A 132 23.95 5.83 23.07
CA GLY A 132 22.66 6.50 23.25
C GLY A 132 22.22 7.29 22.01
N GLN A 133 23.15 8.01 21.35
CA GLN A 133 22.84 8.80 20.14
C GLN A 133 22.50 7.90 18.95
N VAL A 134 23.12 6.71 18.87
CA VAL A 134 22.83 5.70 17.84
C VAL A 134 21.39 5.21 17.92
N ASN A 135 20.93 4.90 19.14
CA ASN A 135 19.54 4.48 19.34
C ASN A 135 18.58 5.62 19.00
N GLN A 136 18.92 6.86 19.34
CA GLN A 136 18.10 8.04 19.05
C GLN A 136 17.93 8.28 17.54
N ASP A 137 19.00 8.15 16.76
CA ASP A 137 18.95 8.21 15.29
C ASP A 137 18.12 7.07 14.69
N SER A 138 18.29 5.84 15.20
CA SER A 138 17.49 4.68 14.77
C SER A 138 15.98 4.89 15.00
N TYR A 139 15.60 5.42 16.16
CA TYR A 139 14.19 5.74 16.44
C TYR A 139 13.68 6.88 15.55
N CYS A 140 14.49 7.91 15.28
CA CYS A 140 14.12 8.99 14.36
C CYS A 140 13.85 8.49 12.95
N CYS A 141 14.72 7.63 12.41
CA CYS A 141 14.54 7.06 11.07
C CYS A 141 13.31 6.15 11.00
N TYR A 142 13.06 5.34 12.04
CA TYR A 142 11.86 4.51 12.11
C TYR A 142 10.57 5.32 12.07
N PHE A 143 10.47 6.38 12.90
CA PHE A 143 9.30 7.27 12.90
C PHE A 143 9.12 8.04 11.59
N PHE A 144 10.21 8.39 10.91
CA PHE A 144 10.14 9.05 9.61
C PHE A 144 9.57 8.11 8.52
N SER A 145 9.90 6.82 8.58
CA SER A 145 9.39 5.84 7.61
C SER A 145 7.90 5.54 7.79
N THR A 146 7.40 5.55 9.02
CA THR A 146 5.97 5.29 9.31
C THR A 146 5.08 6.52 9.10
N ALA A 147 5.68 7.71 8.97
CA ALA A 147 4.99 8.95 8.66
C ALA A 147 4.76 9.18 7.14
N LEU A 148 5.34 8.34 6.28
CA LEU A 148 5.12 8.34 4.83
C LEU A 148 3.91 7.48 4.45
#